data_AF-A0A8S2W4E0-F1
#
_entry.id   AF-A0A8S2W4E0-F1
#
_cell.length_a   1.000
_cell.length_b   1.000
_cell.length_c   1.000
_cell.angle_alpha   90.00
_cell.angle_beta   90.00
_cell.angle_gamma   90.00
#
_symmetry.space_group_name_H-M   'P 1'
#
loop_
_entity.id
_entity.type
_entity.pdbx_description
1 polymer ?
#
loop_
_entity_poly.entity_id
_entity_poly.type
_entity_poly.pdbx_seq_one_letter_code
_entity_poly.pdbx_strand_id
1 'polypeptide(L)'
;NHRGDVVLHVNPRFDQNTIVLTSAPGGNWGQEERQSIPIQRGQQFSMIIMVTAEGFKIALNNQHFADFRHRIGFNAAELVQVKGDVQLNSLQIYPGYGGQGGHGFPLNVPFIQHINMFPGRTIQVDGQSTGQRMEINLLNGSHDGADVALHLNPRFDSREVIRNSCIHGGWASEEKSGGFPFTSGGPFSIQIVCYPQHYQISANGRPFADFQHRAPFQSVQALQ
;
A
#
# COMPACT_ATOMS: atom_id res chain seq x y z
N ASN A 1 11.70 10.90 -34.21
CA ASN A 1 12.93 10.55 -33.45
C ASN A 1 13.15 11.53 -32.31
N HIS A 2 12.42 11.38 -31.21
CA HIS A 2 12.75 12.05 -29.95
C HIS A 2 12.81 10.94 -28.90
N ARG A 3 14.01 10.57 -28.46
CA ARG A 3 14.15 9.66 -27.33
C ARG A 3 13.69 10.47 -26.10
N GLY A 4 12.49 10.17 -25.61
CA GLY A 4 11.91 10.86 -24.47
C GLY A 4 12.77 10.67 -23.22
N ASP A 5 12.65 11.62 -22.29
CA ASP A 5 13.30 11.53 -20.99
C ASP A 5 12.77 10.35 -20.19
N VAL A 6 13.67 9.68 -19.44
CA VAL A 6 13.28 8.71 -18.42
C VAL A 6 13.70 9.27 -17.06
N VAL A 7 12.74 9.78 -16.29
CA VAL A 7 13.02 10.39 -14.97
C VAL A 7 13.49 9.35 -13.94
N LEU A 8 12.99 8.13 -14.04
CA LEU A 8 13.34 6.98 -13.22
C LEU A 8 13.17 5.70 -14.05
N HIS A 9 14.21 4.88 -14.06
CA HIS A 9 14.19 3.53 -14.59
C HIS A 9 14.54 2.56 -13.47
N VAL A 10 13.64 1.62 -13.19
CA VAL A 10 13.84 0.54 -12.22
C VAL A 10 13.98 -0.76 -13.01
N ASN A 11 15.14 -1.40 -12.94
CA ASN A 11 15.44 -2.60 -13.72
C ASN A 11 15.95 -3.74 -12.84
N PRO A 12 15.04 -4.62 -12.38
CA PRO A 12 15.42 -5.90 -11.79
C PRO A 12 16.13 -6.80 -12.80
N ARG A 13 17.32 -7.26 -12.42
CA ARG A 13 18.18 -8.19 -13.17
C ARG A 13 18.44 -9.41 -12.30
N PHE A 14 17.57 -10.42 -12.42
CA PHE A 14 17.62 -11.64 -11.60
C PHE A 14 18.88 -12.48 -11.84
N ASP A 15 19.46 -12.43 -13.05
CA ASP A 15 20.73 -13.06 -13.41
C ASP A 15 21.93 -12.44 -12.67
N GLN A 16 21.83 -11.17 -12.30
CA GLN A 16 22.88 -10.41 -11.60
C GLN A 16 22.55 -10.20 -10.11
N ASN A 17 21.45 -10.76 -9.61
CA ASN A 17 20.93 -10.54 -8.25
C ASN A 17 20.85 -9.06 -7.83
N THR A 18 20.50 -8.17 -8.77
CA THR A 18 20.46 -6.72 -8.51
C THR A 18 19.23 -6.06 -9.10
N ILE A 19 18.83 -4.94 -8.53
CA ILE A 19 17.97 -3.95 -9.19
C ILE A 19 18.84 -2.74 -9.50
N VAL A 20 18.80 -2.32 -10.75
CA VAL A 20 19.46 -1.10 -11.23
C VAL A 20 18.46 0.06 -11.27
N LEU A 21 18.86 1.19 -10.68
CA LEU A 21 18.14 2.46 -10.75
C LEU A 21 18.96 3.44 -11.61
N THR A 22 18.31 4.11 -12.55
CA THR A 22 18.97 5.16 -13.37
C THR A 22 17.92 6.12 -13.96
N SER A 23 18.38 7.12 -14.70
CA SER A 23 17.57 8.05 -15.47
C SER A 23 18.18 8.23 -16.87
N ALA A 24 17.41 8.71 -17.84
CA ALA A 24 17.89 8.95 -19.20
C ALA A 24 17.48 10.35 -19.72
N PRO A 25 18.18 11.43 -19.32
CA PRO A 25 17.93 12.77 -19.87
C PRO A 25 18.32 12.82 -21.36
N GLY A 26 17.42 13.32 -22.21
CA GLY A 26 17.51 13.26 -23.67
C GLY A 26 17.57 11.85 -24.22
N GLY A 27 17.13 10.84 -23.45
CA GLY A 27 17.25 9.42 -23.81
C GLY A 27 18.65 8.83 -23.73
N ASN A 28 19.58 9.50 -23.04
CA ASN A 28 20.93 8.98 -22.79
C ASN A 28 21.02 8.46 -21.36
N TRP A 29 21.26 7.14 -21.21
CA TRP A 29 21.34 6.51 -19.90
C TRP A 29 22.46 7.10 -19.03
N GLY A 30 22.11 7.54 -17.84
CA GLY A 30 23.04 8.08 -16.85
C GLY A 30 23.64 7.00 -15.94
N GLN A 31 24.31 7.46 -14.88
CA GLN A 31 24.97 6.60 -13.89
C GLN A 31 24.00 5.59 -13.25
N GLU A 32 24.40 4.32 -13.21
CA GLU A 32 23.62 3.28 -12.54
C GLU A 32 23.83 3.30 -11.02
N GLU A 33 22.74 3.24 -10.26
CA GLU A 33 22.74 2.89 -8.84
C GLU A 33 22.28 1.45 -8.69
N ARG A 34 23.01 0.61 -7.96
CA ARG A 34 22.78 -0.83 -7.88
C ARG A 34 22.50 -1.24 -6.45
N GLN A 35 21.45 -2.00 -6.26
CA GLN A 35 21.05 -2.53 -4.95
C GLN A 35 20.77 -4.03 -5.06
N SER A 36 20.93 -4.76 -3.96
CA SER A 36 20.61 -6.19 -3.91
C SER A 36 19.11 -6.39 -4.11
N ILE A 37 18.72 -7.38 -4.91
CA ILE A 37 17.31 -7.63 -5.24
C ILE A 37 16.58 -8.32 -4.06
N PRO A 38 15.48 -7.76 -3.52
CA PRO A 38 14.71 -8.39 -2.43
C PRO A 38 13.50 -9.21 -2.92
N ILE A 39 13.43 -9.49 -4.22
CA ILE A 39 12.35 -10.25 -4.88
C ILE A 39 12.92 -11.45 -5.63
N GLN A 40 12.10 -12.47 -5.85
CA GLN A 40 12.52 -13.72 -6.49
C GLN A 40 11.77 -13.97 -7.79
N ARG A 41 12.44 -14.59 -8.76
CA ARG A 41 11.83 -14.96 -10.05
C ARG A 41 10.65 -15.91 -9.81
N GLY A 42 9.51 -15.61 -10.44
CA GLY A 42 8.29 -16.42 -10.34
C GLY A 42 7.44 -16.16 -9.09
N GLN A 43 7.92 -15.36 -8.13
CA GLN A 43 7.14 -14.94 -6.97
C GLN A 43 6.38 -13.65 -7.27
N GLN A 44 5.20 -13.49 -6.68
CA GLN A 44 4.49 -12.21 -6.71
C GLN A 44 5.27 -11.16 -5.92
N PHE A 45 5.20 -9.90 -6.36
CA PHE A 45 5.79 -8.77 -5.64
C PHE A 45 4.88 -7.54 -5.74
N SER A 46 5.00 -6.64 -4.76
CA SER A 46 4.49 -5.26 -4.85
C SER A 46 5.66 -4.30 -5.01
N MET A 47 5.48 -3.25 -5.82
CA MET A 47 6.40 -2.12 -5.90
C MET A 47 5.61 -0.83 -5.72
N ILE A 48 6.05 0.01 -4.79
CA ILE A 48 5.49 1.34 -4.56
C ILE A 48 6.59 2.35 -4.89
N ILE A 49 6.26 3.33 -5.72
CA ILE A 49 7.14 4.45 -6.05
C ILE A 49 6.43 5.72 -5.59
N MET A 50 6.99 6.35 -4.56
CA MET A 50 6.52 7.61 -4.02
C MET A 50 7.41 8.74 -4.52
N VAL A 51 6.80 9.77 -5.09
CA VAL A 51 7.50 11.01 -5.48
C VAL A 51 7.53 11.94 -4.28
N THR A 52 8.72 12.40 -3.89
CA THR A 52 8.93 13.45 -2.88
C THR A 52 9.65 14.64 -3.51
N ALA A 53 9.84 15.73 -2.74
CA ALA A 53 10.61 16.87 -3.22
C ALA A 53 12.09 16.52 -3.47
N GLU A 54 12.65 15.57 -2.71
CA GLU A 54 14.05 15.18 -2.74
C GLU A 54 14.37 14.07 -3.77
N GLY A 55 13.38 13.24 -4.11
CA GLY A 55 13.60 12.10 -4.99
C GLY A 55 12.39 11.18 -5.11
N PHE A 56 12.65 9.97 -5.58
CA PHE A 56 11.72 8.85 -5.55
C PHE A 56 12.08 7.93 -4.39
N LYS A 57 11.10 7.60 -3.54
CA LYS A 57 11.23 6.54 -2.56
C LYS A 57 10.58 5.28 -3.12
N ILE A 58 11.32 4.17 -3.11
CA ILE A 58 10.89 2.90 -3.68
C ILE A 58 10.78 1.90 -2.54
N ALA A 59 9.63 1.23 -2.46
CA ALA A 59 9.41 0.10 -1.57
C ALA A 59 9.07 -1.15 -2.38
N LEU A 60 9.57 -2.30 -1.93
CA LEU A 60 9.27 -3.62 -2.46
C LEU A 60 8.65 -4.45 -1.34
N ASN A 61 7.50 -5.08 -1.61
CA ASN A 61 6.75 -5.86 -0.61
C ASN A 61 6.49 -5.05 0.68
N ASN A 62 6.16 -3.77 0.50
CA ASN A 62 5.96 -2.73 1.52
C ASN A 62 7.14 -2.54 2.50
N GLN A 63 8.33 -2.99 2.14
CA GLN A 63 9.57 -2.66 2.83
C GLN A 63 10.33 -1.62 2.02
N HIS A 64 10.90 -0.63 2.71
CA HIS A 64 11.76 0.35 2.05
C HIS A 64 12.91 -0.36 1.33
N PHE A 65 13.12 0.00 0.07
CA PHE A 65 14.12 -0.60 -0.80
C PHE A 65 15.20 0.41 -1.20
N ALA A 66 14.82 1.58 -1.70
CA ALA A 66 15.78 2.58 -2.15
C ALA A 66 15.21 4.00 -2.17
N ASP A 67 16.09 4.98 -2.01
CA ASP A 67 15.83 6.38 -2.34
C ASP A 67 16.65 6.74 -3.60
N PHE A 68 16.01 7.26 -4.64
CA PHE A 68 16.65 7.71 -5.87
C PHE A 68 16.46 9.22 -6.03
N ARG A 69 17.55 9.99 -5.96
CA ARG A 69 17.48 11.46 -6.08
C ARG A 69 17.06 11.88 -7.50
N HIS A 70 16.26 12.94 -7.58
CA HIS A 70 15.85 13.50 -8.86
C HIS A 70 17.07 13.96 -9.66
N ARG A 71 17.23 13.42 -10.88
CA ARG A 71 18.22 13.87 -11.87
C ARG A 71 17.58 14.68 -13.00
N ILE A 72 16.27 14.52 -13.14
CA ILE A 72 15.38 15.26 -14.04
C ILE A 72 14.21 15.70 -13.16
N GLY A 73 13.62 16.87 -13.44
CA GLY A 73 12.42 17.31 -12.71
C GLY A 73 11.30 16.27 -12.80
N PHE A 74 10.73 15.88 -11.65
CA PHE A 74 9.68 14.86 -11.60
C PHE A 74 8.42 15.24 -12.38
N ASN A 75 8.21 16.54 -12.60
CA ASN A 75 7.14 17.09 -13.44
C ASN A 75 7.27 16.74 -14.93
N ALA A 76 8.43 16.24 -15.39
CA ALA A 76 8.59 15.70 -16.74
C ALA A 76 7.98 14.29 -16.91
N ALA A 77 7.57 13.65 -15.82
CA ALA A 77 6.95 12.32 -15.87
C ALA A 77 5.49 12.41 -16.31
N GLU A 78 5.21 12.03 -17.56
CA GLU A 78 3.85 12.00 -18.12
C GLU A 78 3.29 10.58 -18.27
N LEU A 79 4.15 9.57 -18.23
CA LEU A 79 3.85 8.19 -18.56
C LEU A 79 4.54 7.22 -17.59
N VAL A 80 3.84 6.13 -17.25
CA VAL A 80 4.45 4.93 -16.68
C VAL A 80 4.46 3.83 -17.76
N GLN A 81 5.63 3.24 -18.00
CA GLN A 81 5.79 2.10 -18.92
C GLN A 81 6.36 0.90 -18.18
N VAL A 82 5.70 -0.24 -18.30
CA VAL A 82 6.16 -1.54 -17.78
C VAL A 82 6.45 -2.45 -18.98
N LYS A 83 7.64 -3.06 -19.03
CA LYS A 83 8.12 -3.95 -20.09
C LYS A 83 8.95 -5.09 -19.51
N GLY A 84 9.17 -6.13 -20.32
CA GLY A 84 9.96 -7.31 -19.96
C GLY A 84 9.08 -8.47 -19.46
N ASP A 85 9.73 -9.46 -18.85
CA ASP A 85 9.11 -10.72 -18.42
C ASP A 85 8.34 -10.55 -17.10
N VAL A 86 7.19 -9.86 -17.15
CA VAL A 86 6.34 -9.61 -15.99
C VAL A 86 4.86 -9.79 -16.33
N GLN A 87 4.12 -10.46 -15.44
CA GLN A 87 2.67 -10.45 -15.45
C GLN A 87 2.17 -9.32 -14.52
N LEU A 88 1.53 -8.31 -15.09
CA LEU A 88 1.01 -7.18 -14.33
C LEU A 88 -0.40 -7.49 -13.82
N ASN A 89 -0.56 -7.63 -12.51
CA ASN A 89 -1.86 -7.89 -11.89
C ASN A 89 -2.65 -6.60 -11.62
N SER A 90 -1.96 -5.51 -11.26
CA SER A 90 -2.57 -4.21 -11.00
C SER A 90 -1.57 -3.07 -11.15
N LEU A 91 -2.04 -1.92 -11.62
CA LEU A 91 -1.33 -0.64 -11.55
C LEU A 91 -2.28 0.39 -10.95
N GLN A 92 -1.86 1.03 -9.85
CA GLN A 92 -2.61 2.11 -9.22
C GLN A 92 -1.73 3.35 -9.22
N ILE A 93 -2.27 4.47 -9.70
CA ILE A 93 -1.64 5.78 -9.63
C ILE A 93 -2.47 6.58 -8.65
N TYR A 94 -1.90 6.87 -7.49
CA TYR A 94 -2.54 7.72 -6.50
C TYR A 94 -2.22 9.18 -6.83
N PRO A 95 -3.18 10.10 -6.70
CA PRO A 95 -2.87 11.52 -6.76
C PRO A 95 -1.83 11.82 -5.67
N GLY A 96 -0.67 12.35 -6.09
CA GLY A 96 0.38 12.76 -5.16
C GLY A 96 -0.07 13.93 -4.28
N TYR A 97 0.64 14.15 -3.18
CA TYR A 97 0.47 15.34 -2.35
C TYR A 97 0.57 16.60 -3.23
N GLY A 98 -0.55 17.31 -3.42
CA GLY A 98 -0.60 18.62 -4.10
C GLY A 98 -0.95 18.64 -5.59
N GLY A 99 -1.40 17.53 -6.20
CA GLY A 99 -1.94 17.55 -7.56
C GLY A 99 -3.36 18.11 -7.61
N GLN A 100 -3.61 19.10 -8.48
CA GLN A 100 -4.95 19.65 -8.75
C GLN A 100 -5.91 18.55 -9.22
N GLY A 101 -6.67 18.00 -8.28
CA GLY A 101 -7.55 16.85 -8.49
C GLY A 101 -8.38 16.55 -7.24
N GLY A 102 -8.98 17.60 -6.65
CA GLY A 102 -10.18 17.50 -5.81
C GLY A 102 -10.09 16.89 -4.40
N HIS A 103 -9.06 16.11 -4.07
CA HIS A 103 -8.89 15.56 -2.72
C HIS A 103 -7.64 16.15 -2.06
N GLY A 104 -7.80 17.36 -1.50
CA GLY A 104 -6.78 17.99 -0.69
C GLY A 104 -6.38 17.09 0.48
N PHE A 105 -5.08 16.90 0.68
CA PHE A 105 -4.53 16.26 1.86
C PHE A 105 -4.10 17.30 2.91
N PRO A 106 -4.03 16.92 4.20
CA PRO A 106 -4.26 15.57 4.73
C PRO A 106 -5.71 15.13 4.54
N LEU A 107 -5.94 13.84 4.24
CA LEU A 107 -7.30 13.30 4.25
C LEU A 107 -7.86 13.57 5.64
N ASN A 108 -8.99 14.25 5.69
CA ASN A 108 -9.64 14.54 6.96
C ASN A 108 -10.11 13.21 7.55
N VAL A 109 -9.77 12.99 8.83
CA VAL A 109 -10.30 11.89 9.63
C VAL A 109 -11.47 12.45 10.45
N PRO A 110 -12.65 11.80 10.46
CA PRO A 110 -12.96 10.50 9.85
C PRO A 110 -12.96 10.55 8.31
N PHE A 111 -12.38 9.52 7.70
CA PHE A 111 -12.29 9.37 6.25
C PHE A 111 -13.22 8.23 5.82
N ILE A 112 -13.94 8.39 4.71
CA ILE A 112 -14.77 7.31 4.15
C ILE A 112 -14.55 7.27 2.64
N GLN A 113 -14.36 6.07 2.10
CA GLN A 113 -14.18 5.84 0.67
C GLN A 113 -15.01 4.67 0.20
N HIS A 114 -15.76 4.86 -0.89
CA HIS A 114 -16.43 3.75 -1.57
C HIS A 114 -15.42 2.80 -2.20
N ILE A 115 -15.59 1.50 -1.95
CA ILE A 115 -14.73 0.42 -2.43
C ILE A 115 -15.59 -0.79 -2.83
N ASN A 116 -14.96 -1.74 -3.50
CA ASN A 116 -15.46 -3.09 -3.68
C ASN A 116 -14.33 -4.09 -3.41
N MET A 117 -14.70 -5.30 -2.97
CA MET A 117 -13.75 -6.37 -2.65
C MET A 117 -13.94 -7.57 -3.57
N PHE A 118 -12.82 -8.13 -4.02
CA PHE A 118 -12.73 -9.34 -4.82
C PHE A 118 -11.40 -10.03 -4.53
N PRO A 119 -11.23 -11.33 -4.83
CA PRO A 119 -9.97 -12.03 -4.58
C PRO A 119 -8.77 -11.32 -5.23
N GLY A 120 -7.72 -11.08 -4.45
CA GLY A 120 -6.54 -10.32 -4.84
C GLY A 120 -6.65 -8.80 -4.70
N ARG A 121 -7.82 -8.25 -4.34
CA ARG A 121 -7.96 -6.83 -4.04
C ARG A 121 -7.14 -6.48 -2.80
N THR A 122 -6.35 -5.42 -2.92
CA THR A 122 -5.50 -4.89 -1.86
C THR A 122 -5.96 -3.49 -1.47
N ILE A 123 -6.17 -3.28 -0.18
CA ILE A 123 -6.32 -1.96 0.45
C ILE A 123 -5.02 -1.66 1.19
N GLN A 124 -4.49 -0.46 1.01
CA GLN A 124 -3.33 0.03 1.74
C GLN A 124 -3.69 1.33 2.46
N VAL A 125 -3.37 1.39 3.75
CA VAL A 125 -3.56 2.55 4.62
C VAL A 125 -2.22 2.92 5.22
N ASP A 126 -1.68 4.06 4.80
CA ASP A 126 -0.43 4.62 5.31
C ASP A 126 -0.74 5.82 6.20
N GLY A 127 -0.06 5.92 7.34
CA GLY A 127 -0.32 7.00 8.29
C GLY A 127 0.65 7.05 9.46
N GLN A 128 0.37 7.94 10.39
CA GLN A 128 1.06 8.05 11.68
C GLN A 128 -0.01 8.20 12.74
N SER A 129 0.05 7.37 13.79
CA SER A 129 -0.92 7.48 14.88
C SER A 129 -0.62 8.72 15.72
N THR A 130 -1.63 9.58 15.93
CA THR A 130 -1.58 10.75 16.82
C THR A 130 -2.17 10.48 18.20
N GLY A 131 -2.81 9.32 18.39
CA GLY A 131 -3.49 8.92 19.61
C GLY A 131 -3.14 7.51 20.06
N GLN A 132 -3.84 7.02 21.09
CA GLN A 132 -3.62 5.68 21.63
C GLN A 132 -4.37 4.59 20.86
N ARG A 133 -5.37 4.94 20.07
CA ARG A 133 -6.22 3.99 19.34
C ARG A 133 -6.60 4.58 18.00
N MET A 134 -6.72 3.71 17.00
CA MET A 134 -7.28 4.02 15.69
C MET A 134 -8.11 2.83 15.23
N GLU A 135 -9.00 3.05 14.28
CA GLU A 135 -9.80 2.01 13.68
C GLU A 135 -9.80 2.12 12.16
N ILE A 136 -9.84 0.97 11.52
CA ILE A 136 -10.00 0.82 10.07
C ILE A 136 -11.12 -0.20 9.88
N ASN A 137 -12.21 0.22 9.27
CA ASN A 137 -13.42 -0.56 9.11
C ASN A 137 -13.68 -0.86 7.63
N LEU A 138 -13.98 -2.13 7.33
CA LEU A 138 -14.60 -2.54 6.07
C LEU A 138 -16.11 -2.67 6.31
N LEU A 139 -16.88 -1.77 5.74
CA LEU A 139 -18.32 -1.66 5.96
C LEU A 139 -19.12 -2.32 4.84
N ASN A 140 -20.18 -3.05 5.20
CA ASN A 140 -21.14 -3.67 4.28
C ASN A 140 -22.21 -2.67 3.78
N GLY A 141 -21.79 -1.43 3.52
CA GLY A 141 -22.64 -0.31 3.16
C GLY A 141 -21.95 1.01 3.49
N SER A 142 -22.40 2.11 2.89
CA SER A 142 -21.85 3.45 3.13
C SER A 142 -22.77 4.34 3.96
N HIS A 143 -23.73 3.75 4.68
CA HIS A 143 -24.72 4.45 5.50
C HIS A 143 -24.40 4.27 6.98
N ASP A 144 -24.89 5.19 7.82
CA ASP A 144 -24.73 5.10 9.27
C ASP A 144 -25.34 3.80 9.81
N GLY A 145 -24.57 3.09 10.64
CA GLY A 145 -24.99 1.81 11.21
C GLY A 145 -24.82 0.61 10.28
N ALA A 146 -24.15 0.76 9.12
CA ALA A 146 -23.80 -0.38 8.27
C ALA A 146 -22.99 -1.43 9.05
N ASP A 147 -23.24 -2.70 8.75
CA ASP A 147 -22.49 -3.82 9.34
C ASP A 147 -20.99 -3.69 9.04
N VAL A 148 -20.16 -4.10 10.00
CA VAL A 148 -18.71 -4.07 9.89
C VAL A 148 -18.20 -5.48 9.60
N ALA A 149 -17.80 -5.73 8.35
CA ALA A 149 -17.22 -7.01 7.93
C ALA A 149 -15.86 -7.27 8.60
N LEU A 150 -15.03 -6.23 8.70
CA LEU A 150 -13.75 -6.25 9.41
C LEU A 150 -13.59 -4.92 10.15
N HIS A 151 -13.47 -4.99 11.47
CA HIS A 151 -13.01 -3.92 12.33
C HIS A 151 -11.56 -4.22 12.72
N LEU A 152 -10.62 -3.37 12.32
CA LEU A 152 -9.22 -3.46 12.69
C LEU A 152 -8.88 -2.33 13.65
N ASN A 153 -8.58 -2.64 14.91
CA ASN A 153 -8.38 -1.64 15.97
C ASN A 153 -7.03 -1.80 16.66
N PRO A 154 -5.97 -1.19 16.12
CA PRO A 154 -4.69 -1.05 16.81
C PRO A 154 -4.82 -0.19 18.08
N ARG A 155 -4.36 -0.74 19.20
CA ARG A 155 -4.33 -0.10 20.52
C ARG A 155 -2.89 0.01 21.00
N PHE A 156 -2.36 1.22 21.00
CA PHE A 156 -0.98 1.54 21.39
C PHE A 156 -0.79 1.47 22.91
N ASP A 157 -1.83 1.72 23.68
CA ASP A 157 -1.85 1.66 25.15
C ASP A 157 -1.74 0.22 25.67
N SER A 158 -2.52 -0.71 25.13
CA SER A 158 -2.47 -2.12 25.48
C SER A 158 -1.54 -2.96 24.60
N ARG A 159 -0.94 -2.35 23.57
CA ARG A 159 -0.05 -3.00 22.58
C ARG A 159 -0.67 -4.27 21.99
N GLU A 160 -1.86 -4.12 21.43
CA GLU A 160 -2.58 -5.19 20.75
C GLU A 160 -3.27 -4.66 19.49
N VAL A 161 -3.61 -5.57 18.58
CA VAL A 161 -4.42 -5.26 17.40
C VAL A 161 -5.65 -6.14 17.41
N ILE A 162 -6.79 -5.53 17.70
CA ILE A 162 -8.08 -6.24 17.75
C ILE A 162 -8.65 -6.35 16.34
N ARG A 163 -9.13 -7.55 15.99
CA ARG A 163 -9.97 -7.76 14.82
C ARG A 163 -11.32 -8.30 15.24
N ASN A 164 -12.39 -7.79 14.65
CA ASN A 164 -13.73 -8.28 14.89
C ASN A 164 -14.67 -7.97 13.72
N SER A 165 -15.92 -8.41 13.82
CA SER A 165 -17.02 -8.01 12.94
C SER A 165 -18.19 -7.58 13.81
N CYS A 166 -18.97 -6.60 13.33
CA CYS A 166 -20.22 -6.17 13.95
C CYS A 166 -21.34 -6.38 12.95
N ILE A 167 -22.20 -7.38 13.16
CA ILE A 167 -23.28 -7.74 12.24
C ILE A 167 -24.60 -7.56 12.95
N HIS A 168 -25.55 -6.85 12.33
CA HIS A 168 -26.84 -6.47 12.90
C HIS A 168 -26.72 -5.80 14.28
N GLY A 169 -25.70 -4.95 14.44
CA GLY A 169 -25.41 -4.23 15.69
C GLY A 169 -24.73 -5.04 16.79
N GLY A 170 -24.45 -6.34 16.54
CA GLY A 170 -23.78 -7.22 17.50
C GLY A 170 -22.31 -7.47 17.15
N TRP A 171 -21.40 -7.13 18.07
CA TRP A 171 -19.99 -7.51 17.97
C TRP A 171 -19.82 -9.02 18.21
N ALA A 172 -19.05 -9.68 17.34
CA ALA A 172 -18.66 -11.08 17.51
C ALA A 172 -17.45 -11.22 18.47
N SER A 173 -16.82 -12.39 18.52
CA SER A 173 -15.62 -12.61 19.36
C SER A 173 -14.39 -11.90 18.80
N GLU A 174 -13.67 -11.18 19.65
CA GLU A 174 -12.43 -10.47 19.31
C GLU A 174 -11.28 -11.45 19.00
N GLU A 175 -10.50 -11.16 17.95
CA GLU A 175 -9.22 -11.82 17.65
C GLU A 175 -8.05 -10.88 17.99
N LYS A 176 -7.07 -11.39 18.74
CA LYS A 176 -5.95 -10.59 19.30
C LYS A 176 -4.55 -11.16 19.03
N SER A 177 -4.47 -12.29 18.32
CA SER A 177 -3.20 -12.94 17.97
C SER A 177 -2.33 -12.07 17.03
N GLY A 178 -1.02 -12.34 16.95
CA GLY A 178 -0.12 -11.65 16.02
C GLY A 178 0.72 -10.51 16.63
N GLY A 179 0.47 -10.16 17.89
CA GLY A 179 1.26 -9.14 18.62
C GLY A 179 0.96 -7.71 18.18
N PHE A 180 1.96 -6.83 18.31
CA PHE A 180 1.83 -5.40 18.00
C PHE A 180 2.94 -4.93 17.06
N PRO A 181 2.67 -4.80 15.76
CA PRO A 181 3.69 -4.52 14.74
C PRO A 181 3.97 -3.02 14.51
N PHE A 182 3.57 -2.16 15.44
CA PHE A 182 3.70 -0.70 15.31
C PHE A 182 4.65 -0.10 16.36
N THR A 183 5.16 1.09 16.04
CA THR A 183 5.94 1.93 16.95
C THR A 183 5.12 3.15 17.33
N SER A 184 5.01 3.46 18.63
CA SER A 184 4.28 4.65 19.10
C SER A 184 4.85 5.93 18.50
N GLY A 185 3.98 6.74 17.89
CA GLY A 185 4.38 7.96 17.17
C GLY A 185 5.16 7.72 15.88
N GLY A 186 5.40 6.46 15.48
CA GLY A 186 6.05 6.13 14.22
C GLY A 186 5.06 6.09 13.05
N PRO A 187 5.55 6.26 11.80
CA PRO A 187 4.74 5.97 10.63
C PRO A 187 4.43 4.47 10.56
N PHE A 188 3.32 4.13 9.91
CA PHE A 188 2.91 2.76 9.65
C PHE A 188 2.36 2.61 8.23
N SER A 189 2.41 1.38 7.75
CA SER A 189 1.67 0.92 6.57
C SER A 189 0.87 -0.32 6.95
N ILE A 190 -0.44 -0.30 6.74
CA ILE A 190 -1.32 -1.46 6.90
C ILE A 190 -1.81 -1.87 5.52
N GLN A 191 -1.68 -3.15 5.20
CA GLN A 191 -2.20 -3.75 3.97
C GLN A 191 -3.21 -4.84 4.31
N ILE A 192 -4.38 -4.76 3.67
CA ILE A 192 -5.45 -5.77 3.77
C ILE A 192 -5.64 -6.37 2.37
N VAL A 193 -5.31 -7.64 2.22
CA VAL A 193 -5.47 -8.39 0.97
C VAL A 193 -6.67 -9.32 1.10
N CYS A 194 -7.59 -9.24 0.15
CA CYS A 194 -8.76 -10.10 0.10
C CYS A 194 -8.41 -11.44 -0.55
N TYR A 195 -8.40 -12.52 0.22
CA TYR A 195 -8.37 -13.89 -0.31
C TYR A 195 -9.79 -14.47 -0.35
N PRO A 196 -10.03 -15.61 -1.05
CA PRO A 196 -11.34 -16.24 -1.09
C PRO A 196 -11.90 -16.63 0.29
N GLN A 197 -11.06 -17.04 1.25
CA GLN A 197 -11.51 -17.49 2.58
C GLN A 197 -11.30 -16.46 3.71
N HIS A 198 -10.36 -15.53 3.55
CA HIS A 198 -9.94 -14.62 4.63
C HIS A 198 -9.41 -13.29 4.08
N TYR A 199 -9.27 -12.31 4.95
CA TYR A 199 -8.37 -11.18 4.74
C TYR A 199 -7.00 -11.50 5.32
N GLN A 200 -5.94 -11.35 4.52
CA GLN A 200 -4.58 -11.33 5.05
C GLN A 200 -4.21 -9.90 5.41
N ILE A 201 -3.69 -9.69 6.62
CA ILE A 201 -3.35 -8.38 7.15
C ILE A 201 -1.84 -8.31 7.41
N SER A 202 -1.20 -7.33 6.76
CA SER A 202 0.21 -7.03 6.94
C SER A 202 0.40 -5.65 7.54
N ALA A 203 1.42 -5.51 8.36
CA ALA A 203 1.88 -4.24 8.89
C ALA A 203 3.36 -4.06 8.54
N ASN A 204 3.72 -2.91 7.97
CA ASN A 204 5.09 -2.56 7.61
C ASN A 204 5.79 -3.64 6.74
N GLY A 205 5.05 -4.17 5.76
CA GLY A 205 5.54 -5.20 4.84
C GLY A 205 5.67 -6.61 5.42
N ARG A 206 5.15 -6.86 6.62
CA ARG A 206 5.15 -8.18 7.24
C ARG A 206 3.72 -8.64 7.55
N PRO A 207 3.28 -9.79 7.03
CA PRO A 207 2.03 -10.42 7.46
C PRO A 207 2.05 -10.69 8.96
N PHE A 208 0.95 -10.41 9.67
CA PHE A 208 0.85 -10.69 11.11
C PHE A 208 -0.47 -11.35 11.53
N ALA A 209 -1.51 -11.28 10.71
CA ALA A 209 -2.79 -11.93 11.00
C ALA A 209 -3.54 -12.28 9.71
N ASP A 210 -4.27 -13.40 9.76
CA ASP A 210 -5.35 -13.70 8.84
C ASP A 210 -6.68 -13.57 9.60
N PHE A 211 -7.70 -12.99 8.96
CA PHE A 211 -9.04 -12.85 9.52
C PHE A 211 -10.05 -13.54 8.60
N GLN A 212 -10.65 -14.64 9.06
CA GLN A 212 -11.63 -15.39 8.27
C GLN A 212 -12.86 -14.53 7.99
N HIS A 213 -13.41 -14.63 6.78
CA HIS A 213 -14.61 -13.88 6.41
C HIS A 213 -15.78 -14.28 7.29
N ARG A 214 -16.30 -13.31 8.08
CA ARG A 214 -17.54 -13.48 8.87
C ARG A 214 -18.78 -12.92 8.17
N ALA A 215 -18.57 -12.17 7.08
CA ALA A 215 -19.57 -11.72 6.13
C ALA A 215 -19.01 -11.91 4.70
N PRO A 216 -19.85 -12.03 3.67
CA PRO A 216 -19.37 -12.11 2.30
C PRO A 216 -18.51 -10.89 1.94
N PHE A 217 -17.27 -11.07 1.48
CA PHE A 217 -16.43 -9.91 1.13
C PHE A 217 -17.07 -9.04 0.04
N GLN A 218 -17.91 -9.62 -0.82
CA GLN A 218 -18.64 -8.92 -1.87
C GLN A 218 -19.65 -7.89 -1.34
N SER A 219 -20.09 -7.99 -0.07
CA SER A 219 -20.99 -7.00 0.52
C SER A 219 -20.26 -5.73 0.98
N VAL A 220 -18.93 -5.74 1.06
CA VAL A 220 -18.14 -4.57 1.47
C VAL A 220 -18.24 -3.47 0.40
N GLN A 221 -18.71 -2.30 0.82
CA GLN A 221 -18.95 -1.13 -0.05
C GLN A 221 -18.17 0.12 0.37
N ALA A 222 -17.65 0.16 1.59
CA ALA A 222 -16.90 1.31 2.09
C ALA A 222 -15.73 0.91 2.99
N LEU A 223 -14.65 1.69 2.88
CA LEU A 223 -13.57 1.79 3.85
C LEU A 223 -13.87 3.01 4.73
N GLN A 224 -13.74 2.87 6.04
CA GLN A 224 -13.82 3.95 7.02
C GLN A 224 -12.60 3.92 7.93
#